data_AF-A0A085VZ98-F1
#
_entry.id   AF-A0A085VZ98-F1
#
_cell.length_a   1.000
_cell.length_b   1.000
_cell.length_c   1.000
_cell.angle_alpha   90.00
_cell.angle_beta   90.00
_cell.angle_gamma   90.00
#
_symmetry.space_group_name_H-M   'P 1'
#
loop_
_entity.id
_entity.type
_entity.pdbx_description
1 polymer ?
#
loop_
_entity_poly.entity_id
_entity_poly.type
_entity_poly.pdbx_seq_one_letter_code
_entity_poly.pdbx_strand_id
1 'polypeptide(L)'
;MTTSAEHLLAGPWGLPGNLDAELARALEQEDYGTALALLRDALPDNPSPRLRVLLAFVRFQDAMEVMVTELMPACQEALALLEQATEAGLPLQTVAPLREEIERVLSEETVRELTAERMTAERAESAPLEMVLEAASRLRATAPARAAEIFLVAARRDVPERAPIHRADAGIALHQAGRTAEARPLLEAALALDWASPSLYPESLHLDWAATLLLEQAHAAGDSAAFEATWARALALGRQIQRPFPANWLNQERLLSLLLARGDGARAAHVATRIEASREYVPKALAAQVAQARTLAREQWGR
;
A
#
# COMPACT_ATOMS: atom_id res chain seq x y z
N MET A 1 -30.76 -16.93 -18.52
CA MET A 1 -31.09 -15.55 -18.07
C MET A 1 -29.92 -15.07 -17.22
N THR A 2 -28.94 -14.44 -17.86
CA THR A 2 -27.64 -14.00 -17.30
C THR A 2 -27.69 -12.51 -16.92
N THR A 3 -28.82 -12.04 -16.39
CA THR A 3 -29.15 -10.60 -16.29
C THR A 3 -29.33 -10.14 -14.83
N SER A 4 -28.42 -10.49 -13.93
CA SER A 4 -28.59 -10.10 -12.51
C SER A 4 -27.43 -9.30 -11.90
N ALA A 5 -26.18 -9.64 -12.20
CA ALA A 5 -25.03 -8.93 -11.62
C ALA A 5 -24.70 -7.62 -12.36
N GLU A 6 -24.75 -7.61 -13.70
CA GLU A 6 -24.46 -6.42 -14.53
C GLU A 6 -25.36 -5.22 -14.20
N HIS A 7 -26.63 -5.47 -13.84
CA HIS A 7 -27.55 -4.40 -13.48
C HIS A 7 -27.26 -3.81 -12.09
N LEU A 8 -26.69 -4.58 -11.14
CA LEU A 8 -26.34 -4.05 -9.82
C LEU A 8 -25.16 -3.09 -9.89
N LEU A 9 -24.19 -3.39 -10.74
CA LEU A 9 -22.97 -2.61 -10.90
C LEU A 9 -23.12 -1.43 -11.85
N ALA A 10 -24.16 -1.36 -12.69
CA ALA A 10 -24.40 -0.21 -13.58
C ALA A 10 -24.89 1.05 -12.82
N GLY A 11 -24.57 2.25 -13.30
CA GLY A 11 -25.09 3.51 -12.74
C GLY A 11 -26.55 3.79 -13.12
N PRO A 12 -27.15 4.89 -12.59
CA PRO A 12 -26.64 5.73 -11.50
C PRO A 12 -26.81 5.07 -10.12
N TRP A 13 -25.97 5.45 -9.16
CA TRP A 13 -25.98 4.91 -7.79
C TRP A 13 -26.52 5.88 -6.75
N GLY A 14 -26.80 7.13 -7.16
CA GLY A 14 -27.38 8.15 -6.29
C GLY A 14 -26.35 8.89 -5.45
N LEU A 15 -25.09 8.95 -5.91
CA LEU A 15 -24.04 9.70 -5.26
C LEU A 15 -24.20 11.22 -5.50
N PRO A 16 -23.77 12.08 -4.56
CA PRO A 16 -23.98 13.52 -4.68
C PRO A 16 -23.13 14.15 -5.79
N GLY A 17 -23.64 15.23 -6.39
CA GLY A 17 -22.89 16.05 -7.35
C GLY A 17 -22.56 15.30 -8.64
N ASN A 18 -21.28 15.32 -9.04
CA ASN A 18 -20.75 14.66 -10.22
C ASN A 18 -20.14 13.27 -9.93
N LEU A 19 -20.23 12.78 -8.69
CA LEU A 19 -19.55 11.56 -8.26
C LEU A 19 -20.07 10.29 -8.95
N ASP A 20 -21.36 10.23 -9.32
CA ASP A 20 -21.87 9.13 -10.15
C ASP A 20 -21.16 9.06 -11.52
N ALA A 21 -20.86 10.21 -12.15
CA ALA A 21 -20.15 10.22 -13.43
C ALA A 21 -18.65 9.94 -13.28
N GLU A 22 -18.03 10.39 -12.19
CA GLU A 22 -16.63 10.07 -11.87
C GLU A 22 -16.46 8.58 -11.55
N LEU A 23 -17.36 8.01 -10.75
CA LEU A 23 -17.35 6.59 -10.43
C LEU A 23 -17.59 5.73 -11.66
N ALA A 24 -18.52 6.10 -12.54
CA ALA A 24 -18.74 5.39 -13.80
C ALA A 24 -17.47 5.36 -14.66
N ARG A 25 -16.79 6.50 -14.80
CA ARG A 25 -15.53 6.59 -15.55
C ARG A 25 -14.43 5.71 -14.93
N ALA A 26 -14.28 5.74 -13.61
CA ALA A 26 -13.29 4.91 -12.91
C ALA A 26 -13.56 3.42 -13.13
N LEU A 27 -14.81 2.98 -13.03
CA LEU A 27 -15.21 1.60 -13.28
C LEU A 27 -15.02 1.18 -14.75
N GLU A 28 -15.31 2.06 -15.71
CA GLU A 28 -15.08 1.82 -17.14
C GLU A 28 -13.59 1.68 -17.48
N GLN A 29 -12.72 2.34 -16.71
CA GLN A 29 -11.27 2.29 -16.85
C GLN A 29 -10.63 1.18 -16.00
N GLU A 30 -11.44 0.40 -15.27
CA GLU A 30 -10.97 -0.60 -14.29
C GLU A 30 -10.06 0.02 -13.21
N ASP A 31 -10.17 1.33 -12.95
CA ASP A 31 -9.47 2.01 -11.85
C ASP A 31 -10.24 1.82 -10.54
N TYR A 32 -10.15 0.60 -10.00
CA TYR A 32 -10.84 0.21 -8.77
C TYR A 32 -10.33 0.97 -7.53
N GLY A 33 -9.07 1.42 -7.53
CA GLY A 33 -8.51 2.23 -6.45
C GLY A 33 -9.19 3.60 -6.36
N THR A 34 -9.34 4.30 -7.50
CA THR A 34 -10.09 5.56 -7.57
C THR A 34 -11.58 5.33 -7.26
N ALA A 35 -12.19 4.28 -7.81
CA ALA A 35 -13.58 3.93 -7.52
C ALA A 35 -13.82 3.70 -6.01
N LEU A 36 -12.90 3.00 -5.33
CA LEU A 36 -12.98 2.72 -3.89
C LEU A 36 -12.88 4.01 -3.08
N ALA A 37 -11.97 4.91 -3.45
CA ALA A 37 -11.78 6.19 -2.78
C ALA A 37 -13.02 7.09 -2.93
N LEU A 38 -13.58 7.19 -4.15
CA LEU A 38 -14.81 7.92 -4.42
C LEU A 38 -15.98 7.39 -3.59
N LEU A 39 -16.16 6.07 -3.54
CA LEU A 39 -17.20 5.44 -2.73
C LEU A 39 -17.00 5.73 -1.24
N ARG A 40 -15.79 5.59 -0.71
CA ARG A 40 -15.50 5.86 0.72
C ARG A 40 -15.78 7.30 1.12
N ASP A 41 -15.49 8.26 0.25
CA ASP A 41 -15.75 9.68 0.52
C ASP A 41 -17.23 10.08 0.40
N ALA A 42 -18.02 9.28 -0.34
CA ALA A 42 -19.41 9.58 -0.68
C ALA A 42 -20.45 8.67 -0.02
N LEU A 43 -20.02 7.61 0.67
CA LEU A 43 -20.90 6.63 1.30
C LEU A 43 -21.78 7.32 2.37
N PRO A 44 -23.11 7.20 2.28
CA PRO A 44 -23.98 7.65 3.34
C PRO A 44 -23.86 6.73 4.56
N ASP A 45 -24.23 7.23 5.75
CA ASP A 45 -24.19 6.45 7.01
C ASP A 45 -24.93 5.11 6.92
N ASN A 46 -25.98 5.04 6.10
CA ASN A 46 -26.70 3.82 5.78
C ASN A 46 -26.79 3.62 4.26
N PRO A 47 -25.81 2.95 3.63
CA PRO A 47 -25.81 2.72 2.19
C PRO A 47 -26.99 1.85 1.75
N SER A 48 -27.42 2.02 0.50
CA SER A 48 -28.40 1.10 -0.09
C SER A 48 -27.80 -0.30 -0.26
N PRO A 49 -28.62 -1.37 -0.34
CA PRO A 49 -28.10 -2.72 -0.63
C PRO A 49 -27.24 -2.77 -1.91
N ARG A 50 -27.64 -2.01 -2.94
CA ARG A 50 -26.89 -1.91 -4.20
C ARG A 50 -25.51 -1.25 -4.00
N LEU A 51 -25.43 -0.18 -3.22
CA LEU A 51 -24.15 0.46 -2.89
C LEU A 51 -23.23 -0.45 -2.07
N ARG A 52 -23.80 -1.27 -1.16
CA ARG A 52 -23.01 -2.30 -0.44
C ARG A 52 -22.40 -3.33 -1.40
N VAL A 53 -23.18 -3.82 -2.37
CA VAL A 53 -22.67 -4.76 -3.38
C VAL A 53 -21.59 -4.11 -4.25
N LEU A 54 -21.79 -2.87 -4.69
CA LEU A 54 -20.78 -2.15 -5.46
C LEU A 54 -19.49 -1.93 -4.66
N LEU A 55 -19.60 -1.54 -3.38
CA LEU A 55 -18.45 -1.41 -2.49
C LEU A 55 -17.72 -2.74 -2.31
N ALA A 56 -18.46 -3.84 -2.12
CA ALA A 56 -17.88 -5.18 -2.02
C ALA A 56 -17.12 -5.57 -3.28
N PHE A 57 -17.72 -5.34 -4.45
CA PHE A 57 -17.10 -5.60 -5.75
C PHE A 57 -15.81 -4.79 -5.93
N VAL A 58 -15.88 -3.47 -5.78
CA VAL A 58 -14.72 -2.59 -5.98
C VAL A 58 -13.61 -2.89 -4.97
N ARG A 59 -13.95 -3.14 -3.71
CA ARG A 59 -12.98 -3.50 -2.66
C ARG A 59 -12.25 -4.81 -2.98
N PHE A 60 -12.98 -5.80 -3.49
CA PHE A 60 -12.43 -7.08 -3.89
C PHE A 60 -11.51 -6.95 -5.12
N GLN A 61 -11.97 -6.24 -6.17
CA GLN A 61 -11.18 -6.06 -7.40
C GLN A 61 -9.91 -5.22 -7.16
N ASP A 62 -10.00 -4.13 -6.40
CA ASP A 62 -8.82 -3.33 -6.01
C ASP A 62 -7.77 -4.19 -5.29
N ALA A 63 -8.21 -5.08 -4.39
CA ALA A 63 -7.27 -5.96 -3.70
C ALA A 63 -6.68 -7.05 -4.62
N MET A 64 -7.45 -7.58 -5.56
CA MET A 64 -7.01 -8.56 -6.54
C MET A 64 -5.91 -8.00 -7.47
N GLU A 65 -6.03 -6.73 -7.86
CA GLU A 65 -5.13 -6.13 -8.84
C GLU A 65 -3.87 -5.50 -8.23
N VAL A 66 -4.03 -4.78 -7.11
CA VAL A 66 -2.97 -3.86 -6.65
C VAL A 66 -2.51 -4.14 -5.22
N MET A 67 -3.23 -4.93 -4.44
CA MET A 67 -2.94 -5.13 -3.01
C MET A 67 -3.13 -6.59 -2.55
N VAL A 68 -2.35 -7.52 -3.11
CA VAL A 68 -2.42 -8.96 -2.75
C VAL A 68 -2.30 -9.22 -1.23
N THR A 69 -1.52 -8.41 -0.50
CA THR A 69 -1.42 -8.52 0.96
C THR A 69 -2.70 -8.12 1.70
N GLU A 70 -3.57 -7.33 1.07
CA GLU A 70 -4.89 -6.92 1.57
C GLU A 70 -6.03 -7.79 1.02
N LEU A 71 -5.74 -8.80 0.20
CA LEU A 71 -6.76 -9.59 -0.47
C LEU A 71 -7.63 -10.39 0.52
N MET A 72 -7.04 -10.96 1.56
CA MET A 72 -7.81 -11.65 2.60
C MET A 72 -8.76 -10.74 3.37
N PRO A 73 -8.30 -9.61 3.98
CA PRO A 73 -9.22 -8.69 4.65
C PRO A 73 -10.24 -8.10 3.67
N ALA A 74 -9.87 -7.85 2.41
CA ALA A 74 -10.81 -7.40 1.38
C ALA A 74 -11.92 -8.41 1.11
N CYS A 75 -11.58 -9.70 1.00
CA CYS A 75 -12.55 -10.77 0.80
C CYS A 75 -13.50 -10.87 2.00
N GLN A 76 -12.98 -10.80 3.23
CA GLN A 76 -13.79 -10.83 4.45
C GLN A 76 -14.74 -9.64 4.53
N GLU A 77 -14.23 -8.43 4.26
CA GLU A 77 -15.02 -7.19 4.20
C GLU A 77 -16.11 -7.28 3.12
N ALA A 78 -15.76 -7.74 1.92
CA ALA A 78 -16.69 -7.89 0.81
C ALA A 78 -17.80 -8.90 1.13
N LEU A 79 -17.48 -10.06 1.73
CA LEU A 79 -18.49 -11.04 2.14
C LEU A 79 -19.45 -10.46 3.20
N ALA A 80 -18.94 -9.71 4.18
CA ALA A 80 -19.77 -9.05 5.17
C ALA A 80 -20.71 -8.00 4.53
N LEU A 81 -20.24 -7.25 3.54
CA LEU A 81 -21.05 -6.30 2.79
C LEU A 81 -22.17 -6.98 1.98
N LEU A 82 -21.88 -8.14 1.36
CA LEU A 82 -22.88 -8.93 0.63
C LEU A 82 -23.93 -9.55 1.55
N GLU A 83 -23.52 -10.00 2.74
CA GLU A 83 -24.43 -10.48 3.78
C GLU A 83 -25.38 -9.36 4.23
N GLN A 84 -24.84 -8.19 4.58
CA GLN A 84 -25.64 -7.01 4.94
C GLN A 84 -26.58 -6.55 3.81
N ALA A 85 -26.17 -6.66 2.55
CA ALA A 85 -27.04 -6.34 1.41
C ALA A 85 -28.23 -7.32 1.32
N THR A 86 -27.98 -8.61 1.61
CA THR A 86 -29.00 -9.66 1.63
C THR A 86 -29.97 -9.47 2.80
N GLU A 87 -29.45 -9.17 3.99
CA GLU A 87 -30.26 -8.82 5.18
C GLU A 87 -31.13 -7.58 4.95
N ALA A 88 -30.64 -6.62 4.17
CA ALA A 88 -31.37 -5.43 3.77
C ALA A 88 -32.34 -5.65 2.59
N GLY A 89 -32.60 -6.90 2.20
CA GLY A 89 -33.67 -7.29 1.28
C GLY A 89 -33.25 -7.60 -0.16
N LEU A 90 -31.94 -7.62 -0.47
CA LEU A 90 -31.47 -8.04 -1.78
C LEU A 90 -31.54 -9.58 -1.91
N PRO A 91 -32.08 -10.15 -3.01
CA PRO A 91 -32.16 -11.61 -3.13
C PRO A 91 -30.77 -12.25 -3.19
N LEU A 92 -30.60 -13.37 -2.48
CA LEU A 92 -29.33 -14.12 -2.45
C LEU A 92 -28.85 -14.50 -3.85
N GLN A 93 -29.76 -14.88 -4.76
CA GLN A 93 -29.40 -15.26 -6.13
C GLN A 93 -28.76 -14.11 -6.91
N THR A 94 -29.05 -12.87 -6.53
CA THR A 94 -28.52 -11.66 -7.18
C THR A 94 -27.05 -11.43 -6.80
N VAL A 95 -26.65 -11.79 -5.58
CA VAL A 95 -25.27 -11.63 -5.07
C VAL A 95 -24.43 -12.91 -5.16
N ALA A 96 -25.07 -14.06 -5.36
CA ALA A 96 -24.42 -15.37 -5.35
C ALA A 96 -23.18 -15.46 -6.27
N PRO A 97 -23.18 -14.95 -7.53
CA PRO A 97 -22.00 -15.08 -8.39
C PRO A 97 -20.75 -14.40 -7.82
N LEU A 98 -20.90 -13.17 -7.33
CA LEU A 98 -19.79 -12.43 -6.71
C LEU A 98 -19.37 -13.08 -5.39
N ARG A 99 -20.34 -13.55 -4.59
CA ARG A 99 -20.07 -14.24 -3.33
C ARG A 99 -19.23 -15.51 -3.55
N GLU A 100 -19.64 -16.36 -4.49
CA GLU A 100 -18.94 -17.63 -4.81
C GLU A 100 -17.51 -17.37 -5.28
N GLU A 101 -17.30 -16.33 -6.09
CA GLU A 101 -15.97 -15.93 -6.53
C GLU A 101 -15.08 -15.49 -5.35
N ILE A 102 -15.61 -14.64 -4.47
CA ILE A 102 -14.87 -14.16 -3.29
C ILE A 102 -14.56 -15.33 -2.33
N GLU A 103 -15.50 -16.24 -2.09
CA GLU A 103 -15.29 -17.41 -1.22
C GLU A 103 -14.21 -18.35 -1.78
N ARG A 104 -14.17 -18.54 -3.10
CA ARG A 104 -13.11 -19.32 -3.76
C ARG A 104 -11.75 -18.69 -3.56
N VAL A 105 -11.61 -17.38 -3.83
CA VAL A 105 -10.35 -16.66 -3.68
C VAL A 105 -9.91 -16.63 -2.21
N LEU A 106 -10.83 -16.37 -1.28
CA LEU A 106 -10.55 -16.41 0.15
C LEU A 106 -10.02 -17.78 0.59
N SER A 107 -10.58 -18.86 0.07
CA SER A 107 -10.12 -20.23 0.38
C SER A 107 -8.69 -20.47 -0.13
N GLU A 108 -8.38 -20.04 -1.35
CA GLU A 108 -7.04 -20.12 -1.94
C GLU A 108 -6.02 -19.31 -1.14
N GLU A 109 -6.36 -18.06 -0.79
CA GLU A 109 -5.51 -17.19 0.03
C GLU A 109 -5.30 -17.75 1.43
N THR A 110 -6.32 -18.35 2.04
CA THR A 110 -6.20 -19.03 3.34
C THR A 110 -5.17 -20.16 3.29
N VAL A 111 -5.18 -20.97 2.23
CA VAL A 111 -4.19 -22.06 2.06
C VAL A 111 -2.78 -21.49 1.90
N ARG A 112 -2.62 -20.40 1.14
CA ARG A 112 -1.33 -19.73 0.94
C ARG A 112 -0.80 -19.12 2.25
N GLU A 113 -1.65 -18.47 3.05
CA GLU A 113 -1.26 -17.92 4.35
C GLU A 113 -0.84 -19.02 5.33
N LEU A 114 -1.62 -20.10 5.47
CA LEU A 114 -1.25 -21.24 6.31
C LEU A 114 0.06 -21.91 5.86
N THR A 115 0.34 -21.89 4.55
CA THR A 115 1.61 -22.38 4.01
C THR A 115 2.76 -21.44 4.39
N ALA A 116 2.57 -20.13 4.25
CA ALA A 116 3.54 -19.12 4.67
C ALA A 116 3.82 -19.19 6.18
N GLU A 117 2.80 -19.39 7.01
CA GLU A 117 2.94 -19.54 8.47
C GLU A 117 3.81 -20.71 8.89
N ARG A 118 3.90 -21.76 8.06
CA ARG A 118 4.76 -22.91 8.31
C ARG A 118 6.20 -22.69 7.85
N MET A 119 6.48 -21.60 7.12
CA MET A 119 7.82 -21.26 6.68
C MET A 119 8.66 -20.78 7.86
N THR A 120 9.79 -21.44 8.07
CA THR A 120 10.82 -21.08 9.06
C THR A 120 12.12 -20.79 8.32
N ALA A 121 13.07 -20.12 8.97
CA ALA A 121 14.40 -19.89 8.38
C ALA A 121 15.07 -21.20 7.95
N GLU A 122 14.97 -22.26 8.75
CA GLU A 122 15.50 -23.59 8.43
C GLU A 122 14.83 -24.20 7.18
N ARG A 123 13.49 -24.17 7.10
CA ARG A 123 12.78 -24.66 5.90
C ARG A 123 13.12 -23.85 4.66
N ALA A 124 13.30 -22.54 4.83
CA ALA A 124 13.68 -21.63 3.77
C ALA A 124 15.08 -21.92 3.21
N GLU A 125 15.96 -22.65 3.90
CA GLU A 125 17.26 -23.04 3.34
C GLU A 125 17.14 -24.04 2.19
N SER A 126 16.11 -24.90 2.21
CA SER A 126 15.92 -25.96 1.21
C SER A 126 14.72 -25.78 0.29
N ALA A 127 13.73 -24.96 0.66
CA ALA A 127 12.52 -24.74 -0.14
C ALA A 127 12.82 -23.99 -1.46
N PRO A 128 11.99 -24.12 -2.51
CA PRO A 128 12.11 -23.30 -3.72
C PRO A 128 12.12 -21.80 -3.39
N LEU A 129 13.00 -21.02 -4.01
CA LEU A 129 13.20 -19.61 -3.68
C LEU A 129 11.92 -18.78 -3.85
N GLU A 130 11.12 -19.05 -4.87
CA GLU A 130 9.83 -18.39 -5.09
C GLU A 130 8.88 -18.56 -3.90
N MET A 131 8.75 -19.78 -3.38
CA MET A 131 7.94 -20.08 -2.20
C MET A 131 8.48 -19.40 -0.94
N VAL A 132 9.81 -19.27 -0.82
CA VAL A 132 10.47 -18.55 0.28
C VAL A 132 10.12 -17.06 0.25
N LEU A 133 10.19 -16.44 -0.93
CA LEU A 133 9.88 -15.02 -1.13
C LEU A 133 8.39 -14.74 -0.94
N GLU A 134 7.51 -15.59 -1.46
CA GLU A 134 6.07 -15.46 -1.24
C GLU A 134 5.73 -15.55 0.26
N ALA A 135 6.27 -16.56 0.95
CA ALA A 135 6.05 -16.71 2.39
C ALA A 135 6.57 -15.51 3.19
N ALA A 136 7.78 -15.02 2.88
CA ALA A 136 8.35 -13.86 3.56
C ALA A 136 7.50 -12.59 3.35
N SER A 137 7.06 -12.35 2.11
CA SER A 137 6.20 -11.21 1.77
C SER A 137 4.87 -11.23 2.53
N ARG A 138 4.21 -12.39 2.60
CA ARG A 138 2.94 -12.57 3.35
C ARG A 138 3.13 -12.38 4.85
N LEU A 139 4.20 -12.93 5.41
CA LEU A 139 4.50 -12.82 6.84
C LEU A 139 4.93 -11.40 7.26
N ARG A 140 5.22 -10.50 6.33
CA ARG A 140 5.72 -9.16 6.64
C ARG A 140 4.74 -8.36 7.51
N ALA A 141 3.43 -8.50 7.30
CA ALA A 141 2.42 -7.81 8.09
C ALA A 141 2.15 -8.48 9.45
N THR A 142 2.08 -9.82 9.49
CA THR A 142 1.60 -10.58 10.66
C THR A 142 2.73 -11.08 11.57
N ALA A 143 3.91 -11.39 11.00
CA ALA A 143 5.08 -11.88 11.72
C ALA A 143 6.38 -11.26 11.16
N PRO A 144 6.54 -9.92 11.23
CA PRO A 144 7.63 -9.19 10.56
C PRO A 144 9.04 -9.66 10.95
N ALA A 145 9.26 -10.05 12.22
CA ALA A 145 10.57 -10.57 12.65
C ALA A 145 10.94 -11.87 11.93
N ARG A 146 9.97 -12.78 11.75
CA ARG A 146 10.16 -14.04 11.02
C ARG A 146 10.31 -13.80 9.53
N ALA A 147 9.53 -12.87 8.96
CA ALA A 147 9.69 -12.46 7.57
C ALA A 147 11.13 -11.98 7.30
N ALA A 148 11.70 -11.16 8.19
CA ALA A 148 13.07 -10.69 8.06
C ALA A 148 14.10 -11.83 8.03
N GLU A 149 13.97 -12.82 8.92
CA GLU A 149 14.85 -13.99 8.93
C GLU A 149 14.79 -14.77 7.61
N ILE A 150 13.58 -14.95 7.07
CA ILE A 150 13.36 -15.65 5.79
C ILE A 150 13.93 -14.84 4.61
N PHE A 151 13.76 -13.52 4.59
CA PHE A 151 14.38 -12.66 3.59
C PHE A 151 15.92 -12.71 3.66
N LEU A 152 16.51 -12.80 4.86
CA LEU A 152 17.96 -12.97 5.00
C LEU A 152 18.45 -14.34 4.50
N VAL A 153 17.63 -15.39 4.61
CA VAL A 153 17.90 -16.69 3.96
C VAL A 153 17.85 -16.53 2.44
N ALA A 154 16.81 -15.90 1.90
CA ALA A 154 16.70 -15.62 0.48
C ALA A 154 17.91 -14.82 -0.06
N ALA A 155 18.36 -13.80 0.68
CA ALA A 155 19.53 -12.99 0.35
C ALA A 155 20.84 -13.79 0.26
N ARG A 156 20.96 -14.92 0.98
CA ARG A 156 22.14 -15.80 0.90
C ARG A 156 22.06 -16.79 -0.26
N ARG A 157 20.85 -17.19 -0.64
CA ARG A 157 20.58 -18.24 -1.63
C ARG A 157 20.42 -17.73 -3.05
N ASP A 158 19.90 -16.52 -3.20
CA ASP A 158 19.69 -15.89 -4.51
C ASP A 158 21.02 -15.44 -5.14
N VAL A 159 20.97 -15.04 -6.40
CA VAL A 159 22.11 -14.50 -7.13
C VAL A 159 22.61 -13.20 -6.49
N PRO A 160 23.94 -12.94 -6.50
CA PRO A 160 24.53 -11.78 -5.83
C PRO A 160 23.92 -10.43 -6.21
N GLU A 161 23.44 -10.29 -7.44
CA GLU A 161 22.82 -9.09 -7.98
C GLU A 161 21.44 -8.80 -7.36
N ARG A 162 20.73 -9.84 -6.90
CA ARG A 162 19.40 -9.73 -6.28
C ARG A 162 19.42 -9.76 -4.75
N ALA A 163 20.47 -10.35 -4.16
CA ALA A 163 20.66 -10.40 -2.72
C ALA A 163 20.43 -9.05 -1.98
N PRO A 164 20.84 -7.87 -2.53
CA PRO A 164 20.58 -6.60 -1.88
C PRO A 164 19.09 -6.24 -1.73
N ILE A 165 18.23 -6.68 -2.65
CA ILE A 165 16.77 -6.47 -2.58
C ILE A 165 16.22 -7.17 -1.34
N HIS A 166 16.54 -8.46 -1.19
CA HIS A 166 16.10 -9.26 -0.04
C HIS A 166 16.65 -8.72 1.29
N ARG A 167 17.86 -8.14 1.30
CA ARG A 167 18.39 -7.46 2.49
C ARG A 167 17.61 -6.19 2.82
N ALA A 168 17.19 -5.43 1.81
CA ALA A 168 16.34 -4.26 2.02
C ALA A 168 14.98 -4.67 2.61
N ASP A 169 14.34 -5.70 2.05
CA ASP A 169 13.09 -6.28 2.58
C ASP A 169 13.25 -6.76 4.03
N ALA A 170 14.36 -7.42 4.36
CA ALA A 170 14.66 -7.80 5.73
C ALA A 170 14.79 -6.59 6.66
N GLY A 171 15.44 -5.51 6.21
CA GLY A 171 15.53 -4.25 6.94
C GLY A 171 14.17 -3.62 7.21
N ILE A 172 13.30 -3.61 6.20
CA ILE A 172 11.92 -3.11 6.31
C ILE A 172 11.12 -3.95 7.31
N ALA A 173 11.20 -5.28 7.21
CA ALA A 173 10.50 -6.20 8.10
C ALA A 173 11.03 -6.09 9.55
N LEU A 174 12.34 -5.95 9.77
CA LEU A 174 12.89 -5.70 11.11
C LEU A 174 12.38 -4.39 11.71
N HIS A 175 12.26 -3.34 10.90
CA HIS A 175 11.70 -2.08 11.36
C HIS A 175 10.24 -2.23 11.79
N GLN A 176 9.42 -2.92 11.00
CA GLN A 176 8.02 -3.23 11.32
C GLN A 176 7.89 -4.08 12.59
N ALA A 177 8.86 -4.94 12.87
CA ALA A 177 8.95 -5.69 14.12
C ALA A 177 9.44 -4.86 15.33
N GLY A 178 9.71 -3.56 15.16
CA GLY A 178 10.28 -2.70 16.21
C GLY A 178 11.78 -2.93 16.48
N ARG A 179 12.46 -3.77 15.70
CA ARG A 179 13.90 -4.08 15.82
C ARG A 179 14.72 -3.04 15.05
N THR A 180 14.51 -1.76 15.37
CA THR A 180 15.04 -0.60 14.62
C THR A 180 16.57 -0.57 14.55
N ALA A 181 17.26 -0.97 15.63
CA ALA A 181 18.72 -1.04 15.67
C ALA A 181 19.30 -2.06 14.68
N GLU A 182 18.61 -3.19 14.47
CA GLU A 182 19.03 -4.23 13.52
C GLU A 182 18.61 -3.88 12.09
N ALA A 183 17.47 -3.21 11.94
CA ALA A 183 17.00 -2.72 10.64
C ALA A 183 17.96 -1.67 10.04
N ARG A 184 18.43 -0.74 10.87
CA ARG A 184 19.23 0.43 10.44
C ARG A 184 20.38 0.11 9.48
N PRO A 185 21.33 -0.80 9.79
CA PRO A 185 22.43 -1.09 8.87
C PRO A 185 21.97 -1.65 7.53
N LEU A 186 20.87 -2.42 7.49
CA LEU A 186 20.32 -2.95 6.24
C LEU A 186 19.66 -1.84 5.39
N LEU A 187 18.94 -0.92 6.03
CA LEU A 187 18.31 0.21 5.36
C LEU A 187 19.37 1.21 4.85
N GLU A 188 20.41 1.49 5.63
CA GLU A 188 21.53 2.34 5.22
C GLU A 188 22.31 1.71 4.05
N ALA A 189 22.52 0.39 4.08
CA ALA A 189 23.09 -0.35 2.97
C ALA A 189 22.23 -0.24 1.70
N ALA A 190 20.90 -0.32 1.83
CA ALA A 190 19.98 -0.13 0.70
C ALA A 190 20.14 1.26 0.06
N LEU A 191 20.32 2.33 0.85
CA LEU A 191 20.59 3.67 0.32
C LEU A 191 21.97 3.81 -0.35
N ALA A 192 22.87 2.83 -0.21
CA ALA A 192 24.22 2.85 -0.78
C ALA A 192 24.33 2.09 -2.11
N LEU A 193 23.28 1.39 -2.53
CA LEU A 193 23.26 0.62 -3.77
C LEU A 193 23.10 1.51 -5.00
N ASP A 194 23.59 1.03 -6.14
CA ASP A 194 23.32 1.63 -7.44
C ASP A 194 21.99 1.12 -8.02
N TRP A 195 20.92 1.79 -7.63
CA TRP A 195 19.56 1.50 -8.10
C TRP A 195 19.32 1.86 -9.58
N ALA A 196 20.30 2.47 -10.28
CA ALA A 196 20.22 2.64 -11.73
C ALA A 196 20.61 1.37 -12.50
N SER A 197 21.20 0.37 -11.84
CA SER A 197 21.56 -0.90 -12.47
C SER A 197 20.32 -1.66 -12.95
N PRO A 198 20.37 -2.34 -14.12
CA PRO A 198 19.21 -3.04 -14.67
C PRO A 198 18.59 -4.10 -13.75
N SER A 199 19.40 -4.74 -12.90
CA SER A 199 18.94 -5.77 -11.95
C SER A 199 18.20 -5.20 -10.75
N LEU A 200 18.46 -3.94 -10.37
CA LEU A 200 17.87 -3.31 -9.19
C LEU A 200 16.81 -2.25 -9.55
N TYR A 201 16.89 -1.64 -10.73
CA TYR A 201 15.99 -0.56 -11.15
C TYR A 201 14.49 -0.89 -11.03
N PRO A 202 14.01 -2.09 -11.41
CA PRO A 202 12.60 -2.48 -11.21
C PRO A 202 12.17 -2.40 -9.74
N GLU A 203 13.10 -2.68 -8.83
CA GLU A 203 12.89 -2.75 -7.38
C GLU A 203 13.25 -1.44 -6.66
N SER A 204 13.47 -0.35 -7.41
CA SER A 204 13.88 0.95 -6.87
C SER A 204 12.92 1.57 -5.86
N LEU A 205 11.71 1.03 -5.66
CA LEU A 205 10.82 1.47 -4.58
C LEU A 205 11.36 1.10 -3.18
N HIS A 206 12.23 0.11 -3.06
CA HIS A 206 12.93 -0.22 -1.81
C HIS A 206 13.80 0.94 -1.31
N LEU A 207 14.36 1.73 -2.22
CA LEU A 207 15.08 2.96 -1.88
C LEU A 207 14.18 3.94 -1.12
N ASP A 208 12.98 4.15 -1.65
CA ASP A 208 12.00 5.07 -1.08
C ASP A 208 11.55 4.60 0.30
N TRP A 209 11.28 3.29 0.45
CA TRP A 209 10.98 2.71 1.76
C TRP A 209 12.13 2.85 2.75
N ALA A 210 13.35 2.49 2.38
CA ALA A 210 14.49 2.61 3.27
C ALA A 210 14.71 4.04 3.74
N ALA A 211 14.58 5.02 2.84
CA ALA A 211 14.67 6.43 3.19
C ALA A 211 13.57 6.87 4.15
N THR A 212 12.31 6.52 3.89
CA THR A 212 11.17 6.86 4.77
C THR A 212 11.36 6.29 6.17
N LEU A 213 11.74 5.03 6.30
CA LEU A 213 11.91 4.40 7.62
C LEU A 213 13.09 5.01 8.40
N LEU A 214 14.19 5.35 7.72
CA LEU A 214 15.32 6.04 8.36
C LEU A 214 14.95 7.47 8.82
N LEU A 215 14.10 8.17 8.07
CA LEU A 215 13.57 9.48 8.46
C LEU A 215 12.65 9.37 9.68
N GLU A 216 11.79 8.35 9.74
CA GLU A 216 10.95 8.06 10.91
C GLU A 216 11.81 7.77 12.14
N GLN A 217 12.86 6.95 12.01
CA GLN A 217 13.81 6.67 13.09
C GLN A 217 14.52 7.93 13.58
N ALA A 218 15.04 8.74 12.66
CA ALA A 218 15.72 10.00 13.00
C ALA A 218 14.76 10.97 13.72
N HIS A 219 13.50 11.03 13.29
CA HIS A 219 12.49 11.85 13.98
C HIS A 219 12.22 11.35 15.39
N ALA A 220 11.97 10.05 15.57
CA ALA A 220 11.69 9.45 16.87
C ALA A 220 12.87 9.63 17.84
N ALA A 221 14.11 9.62 17.34
CA ALA A 221 15.31 9.87 18.14
C ALA A 221 15.59 11.37 18.40
N GLY A 222 14.85 12.30 17.78
CA GLY A 222 15.15 13.73 17.82
C GLY A 222 16.44 14.11 17.09
N ASP A 223 16.97 13.23 16.22
CA ASP A 223 18.21 13.42 15.49
C ASP A 223 17.98 14.20 14.20
N SER A 224 17.96 15.53 14.32
CA SER A 224 17.77 16.41 13.16
C SER A 224 18.90 16.27 12.13
N ALA A 225 20.14 16.01 12.54
CA ALA A 225 21.25 15.87 11.60
C ALA A 225 21.09 14.63 10.71
N ALA A 226 20.73 13.49 11.30
CA ALA A 226 20.45 12.28 10.54
C ALA A 226 19.23 12.44 9.63
N PHE A 227 18.19 13.16 10.08
CA PHE A 227 17.02 13.45 9.27
C PHE A 227 17.39 14.25 8.01
N GLU A 228 18.12 15.35 8.18
CA GLU A 228 18.59 16.22 7.08
C GLU A 228 19.46 15.45 6.08
N ALA A 229 20.42 14.67 6.57
CA ALA A 229 21.31 13.88 5.74
C ALA A 229 20.56 12.82 4.94
N THR A 230 19.63 12.11 5.58
CA THR A 230 18.80 11.08 4.93
C THR A 230 17.90 11.68 3.87
N TRP A 231 17.25 12.81 4.17
CA TRP A 231 16.38 13.52 3.24
C TRP A 231 17.15 13.98 1.99
N ALA A 232 18.30 14.64 2.19
CA ALA A 232 19.13 15.13 1.09
C ALA A 232 19.63 13.98 0.20
N ARG A 233 20.03 12.86 0.81
CA ARG A 233 20.46 11.65 0.11
C ARG A 233 19.33 11.05 -0.71
N ALA A 234 18.14 10.90 -0.14
CA ALA A 234 16.97 10.35 -0.85
C ALA A 234 16.58 11.20 -2.06
N LEU A 235 16.60 12.54 -1.92
CA LEU A 235 16.37 13.45 -3.06
C LEU A 235 17.45 13.31 -4.16
N ALA A 236 18.72 13.17 -3.77
CA ALA A 236 19.81 13.00 -4.73
C ALA A 236 19.69 11.68 -5.51
N LEU A 237 19.43 10.58 -4.81
CA LEU A 237 19.24 9.27 -5.42
C LEU A 237 18.01 9.25 -6.33
N GLY A 238 16.89 9.83 -5.89
CA GLY A 238 15.69 9.95 -6.73
C GLY A 238 15.95 10.71 -8.04
N ARG A 239 16.80 11.76 -8.02
CA ARG A 239 17.24 12.43 -9.25
C ARG A 239 18.12 11.54 -10.12
N GLN A 240 19.06 10.81 -9.53
CA GLN A 240 19.98 9.92 -10.24
C GLN A 240 19.23 8.84 -11.03
N ILE A 241 18.20 8.22 -10.44
CA ILE A 241 17.40 7.17 -11.08
C ILE A 241 16.18 7.71 -11.83
N GLN A 242 16.07 9.02 -11.99
CA GLN A 242 14.93 9.71 -12.64
C GLN A 242 13.56 9.33 -12.05
N ARG A 243 13.52 9.07 -10.75
CA ARG A 243 12.31 8.75 -9.97
C ARG A 243 12.27 9.66 -8.75
N PRO A 244 11.62 10.84 -8.85
CA PRO A 244 11.67 11.86 -7.80
C PRO A 244 11.12 11.36 -6.46
N PHE A 245 11.90 11.52 -5.39
CA PHE A 245 11.53 11.15 -4.03
C PHE A 245 10.55 12.15 -3.38
N PRO A 246 9.54 11.68 -2.63
CA PRO A 246 9.03 10.31 -2.60
C PRO A 246 8.22 9.95 -3.86
N ALA A 247 8.33 8.70 -4.32
CA ALA A 247 7.70 8.17 -5.53
C ALA A 247 6.60 7.14 -5.25
N ASN A 248 6.77 6.33 -4.21
CA ASN A 248 5.78 5.39 -3.73
C ASN A 248 4.67 6.13 -2.97
N TRP A 249 3.42 5.93 -3.39
CA TRP A 249 2.26 6.62 -2.85
C TRP A 249 2.02 6.35 -1.36
N LEU A 250 2.30 5.13 -0.87
CA LEU A 250 2.20 4.80 0.56
C LEU A 250 3.21 5.62 1.37
N ASN A 251 4.41 5.81 0.83
CA ASN A 251 5.47 6.57 1.49
C ASN A 251 5.21 8.06 1.49
N GLN A 252 4.58 8.56 0.43
CA GLN A 252 4.16 9.95 0.36
C GLN A 252 3.20 10.29 1.52
N GLU A 253 2.18 9.46 1.78
CA GLU A 253 1.23 9.71 2.88
C GLU A 253 1.91 9.66 4.26
N ARG A 254 2.77 8.64 4.47
CA ARG A 254 3.55 8.50 5.71
C ARG A 254 4.46 9.72 5.94
N LEU A 255 5.19 10.14 4.91
CA LEU A 255 6.08 11.29 4.98
C LEU A 255 5.32 12.59 5.17
N LEU A 256 4.16 12.78 4.52
CA LEU A 256 3.33 13.96 4.72
C LEU A 256 2.93 14.08 6.20
N SER A 257 2.42 12.99 6.78
CA SER A 257 2.04 12.95 8.19
C SER A 257 3.24 13.22 9.11
N LEU A 258 4.39 12.59 8.85
CA LEU A 258 5.64 12.79 9.60
C LEU A 258 6.10 14.25 9.58
N LEU A 259 6.07 14.88 8.40
CA LEU A 259 6.56 16.25 8.21
C LEU A 259 5.61 17.29 8.83
N LEU A 260 4.29 17.06 8.75
CA LEU A 260 3.31 17.85 9.47
C LEU A 260 3.50 17.75 10.98
N ALA A 261 3.75 16.55 11.52
CA ALA A 261 4.03 16.35 12.94
C ALA A 261 5.33 17.03 13.40
N ARG A 262 6.35 17.07 12.52
CA ARG A 262 7.60 17.82 12.75
C ARG A 262 7.45 19.34 12.60
N GLY A 263 6.34 19.82 12.03
CA GLY A 263 6.18 21.22 11.67
C GLY A 263 7.10 21.66 10.51
N ASP A 264 7.51 20.75 9.63
CA ASP A 264 8.37 21.06 8.48
C ASP A 264 7.52 21.38 7.24
N GLY A 265 7.13 22.65 7.10
CA GLY A 265 6.22 23.10 6.05
C GLY A 265 6.81 22.98 4.66
N ALA A 266 8.09 23.35 4.48
CA ALA A 266 8.74 23.31 3.17
C ALA A 266 8.77 21.90 2.60
N ARG A 267 9.18 20.90 3.40
CA ARG A 267 9.18 19.50 2.96
C ARG A 267 7.77 18.93 2.86
N ALA A 268 6.87 19.26 3.78
CA ALA A 268 5.48 18.81 3.71
C ALA A 268 4.83 19.28 2.39
N ALA A 269 5.05 20.53 1.98
CA ALA A 269 4.58 21.06 0.70
C ALA A 269 5.23 20.36 -0.51
N HIS A 270 6.52 20.01 -0.43
CA HIS A 270 7.17 19.18 -1.47
C HIS A 270 6.45 17.83 -1.63
N VAL A 271 6.19 17.13 -0.52
CA VAL A 271 5.48 15.84 -0.55
C VAL A 271 4.04 16.00 -1.04
N ALA A 272 3.35 17.06 -0.63
CA ALA A 272 2.00 17.37 -1.10
C ALA A 272 1.95 17.52 -2.64
N THR A 273 2.91 18.24 -3.24
CA THR A 273 3.04 18.34 -4.70
C THR A 273 3.29 16.98 -5.35
N ARG A 274 4.06 16.09 -4.70
CA ARG A 274 4.29 14.72 -5.20
C ARG A 274 3.00 13.89 -5.22
N ILE A 275 2.19 13.98 -4.16
CA ILE A 275 0.89 13.30 -4.06
C ILE A 275 -0.01 13.72 -5.22
N GLU A 276 -0.20 15.02 -5.39
CA GLU A 276 -1.07 15.58 -6.44
C GLU A 276 -0.58 15.25 -7.85
N ALA A 277 0.73 15.17 -8.06
CA ALA A 277 1.30 14.80 -9.36
C ALA A 277 1.22 13.29 -9.66
N SER A 278 0.96 12.45 -8.65
CA SER A 278 0.99 10.99 -8.77
C SER A 278 -0.39 10.33 -8.80
N ARG A 279 -1.45 11.08 -8.52
CA ARG A 279 -2.80 10.54 -8.38
C ARG A 279 -3.80 11.31 -9.24
N GLU A 280 -4.70 10.56 -9.87
CA GLU A 280 -5.88 11.14 -10.52
C GLU A 280 -6.87 11.67 -9.46
N TYR A 281 -7.00 10.96 -8.34
CA TYR A 281 -7.87 11.34 -7.23
C TYR A 281 -7.12 11.39 -5.88
N VAL A 282 -7.38 12.44 -5.11
CA VAL A 282 -6.84 12.60 -3.75
C VAL A 282 -8.00 12.49 -2.75
N PRO A 283 -8.04 11.44 -1.91
CA PRO A 283 -9.10 11.26 -0.92
C PRO A 283 -9.24 12.48 0.00
N LYS A 284 -10.44 12.80 0.45
CA LYS A 284 -10.76 14.00 1.23
C LYS A 284 -9.89 14.14 2.49
N ALA A 285 -9.65 13.05 3.19
CA ALA A 285 -8.77 13.05 4.38
C ALA A 285 -7.33 13.45 4.03
N LEU A 286 -6.81 12.94 2.90
CA LEU A 286 -5.47 13.26 2.41
C LEU A 286 -5.41 14.69 1.84
N ALA A 287 -6.47 15.13 1.16
CA ALA A 287 -6.60 16.50 0.64
C ALA A 287 -6.52 17.54 1.77
N ALA A 288 -7.10 17.24 2.94
CA ALA A 288 -7.00 18.10 4.12
C ALA A 288 -5.55 18.24 4.61
N GLN A 289 -4.79 17.14 4.67
CA GLN A 289 -3.36 17.18 5.03
C GLN A 289 -2.51 17.93 3.99
N VAL A 290 -2.79 17.73 2.70
CA VAL A 290 -2.16 18.48 1.59
C VAL A 290 -2.39 19.98 1.73
N ALA A 291 -3.62 20.39 2.04
CA ALA A 291 -3.95 21.80 2.28
C ALA A 291 -3.21 22.35 3.52
N GLN A 292 -3.17 21.58 4.62
CA GLN A 292 -2.44 21.94 5.83
C GLN A 292 -0.94 22.16 5.56
N ALA A 293 -0.31 21.27 4.78
CA ALA A 293 1.10 21.37 4.43
C ALA A 293 1.42 22.66 3.66
N ARG A 294 0.55 23.04 2.71
CA ARG A 294 0.69 24.29 1.95
C ARG A 294 0.54 25.53 2.83
N THR A 295 -0.43 25.54 3.74
CA THR A 295 -0.60 26.64 4.69
C THR A 295 0.63 26.80 5.58
N LEU A 296 1.12 25.69 6.15
CA LEU A 296 2.31 25.69 7.00
C LEU A 296 3.55 26.22 6.26
N ALA A 297 3.76 25.80 5.01
CA ALA A 297 4.87 26.30 4.20
C ALA A 297 4.80 27.83 3.97
N ARG A 298 3.62 28.36 3.66
CA ARG A 298 3.42 29.81 3.46
C ARG A 298 3.68 30.60 4.74
N GLU A 299 3.21 30.11 5.87
CA GLU A 299 3.43 30.75 7.18
C GLU A 299 4.91 30.81 7.56
N GLN A 300 5.70 29.82 7.14
CA GLN A 300 7.14 29.77 7.38
C GLN A 300 7.94 30.63 6.40
N TRP A 301 7.44 30.85 5.18
CA TRP A 301 8.10 31.71 4.19
C TRP A 301 7.72 33.19 4.30
N GLY A 302 6.58 33.49 4.93
CA GLY A 302 6.13 34.86 5.21
C GLY A 302 6.70 35.46 6.51
N ARG A 303 7.54 34.73 7.23
CA ARG A 303 8.28 35.17 8.43
C ARG A 303 9.75 35.32 8.10
#